data_AF-A0A8R7TQE4-F1
#
_entry.id   AF-A0A8R7TQE4-F1
#
_cell.length_a   1.000
_cell.length_b   1.000
_cell.length_c   1.000
_cell.angle_alpha   90.00
_cell.angle_beta   90.00
_cell.angle_gamma   90.00
#
_symmetry.space_group_name_H-M   'P 1'
#
loop_
_entity.id
_entity.type
_entity.pdbx_description
1 polymer ?
#
loop_
_entity_poly.entity_id
_entity_poly.type
_entity_poly.pdbx_seq_one_letter_code
_entity_poly.pdbx_strand_id
1 'polypeptide(L)'
;MDLLRVVMVGANGTPYHHGLFFFDMQLPPSYPDAPPQVYYHSFGLRLNPNLYESGTVCLSLLNTFGGEGTEVWSSTTSSLLQVVVSIQGLVLNDQPYYNEADYETLVGKLEGHRNALPYNENAYLLTLRTMQHLLRRPPRGFEEFVKEHFRRRGKFVLRTCNVWLQGNVVDDAHATEATRKRSCSAGLRLALTNMMPSLMAAFTEIGAEGCEEFQ
;
A
#
# COMPACT_ATOMS: atom_id res chain seq x y z
N MET A 1 10.14 21.32 16.24
CA MET A 1 9.68 19.97 15.89
C MET A 1 10.45 19.54 14.66
N ASP A 2 11.14 18.42 14.73
CA ASP A 2 12.02 17.86 13.69
C ASP A 2 11.64 16.43 13.29
N LEU A 3 10.67 15.81 13.97
CA LEU A 3 10.12 14.50 13.62
C LEU A 3 8.62 14.62 13.36
N LEU A 4 8.20 14.17 12.18
CA LEU A 4 6.81 14.13 11.74
C LEU A 4 6.42 12.67 11.48
N ARG A 5 5.16 12.33 11.74
CA ARG A 5 4.58 11.05 11.33
C ARG A 5 3.47 11.30 10.34
N VAL A 6 3.54 10.63 9.20
CA VAL A 6 2.55 10.69 8.12
C VAL A 6 1.88 9.33 8.04
N VAL A 7 0.54 9.34 7.98
CA VAL A 7 -0.26 8.15 7.68
C VAL A 7 -0.96 8.35 6.34
N MET A 8 -0.82 7.39 5.46
CA MET A 8 -1.46 7.38 4.14
C MET A 8 -2.50 6.26 4.08
N VAL A 9 -3.71 6.60 3.65
CA VAL A 9 -4.72 5.60 3.30
C VAL A 9 -4.46 5.17 1.85
N GLY A 10 -4.37 3.86 1.61
CA GLY A 10 -4.18 3.36 0.25
C GLY A 10 -5.38 3.70 -0.64
N ALA A 11 -5.09 4.19 -1.84
CA ALA A 11 -6.09 4.68 -2.78
C ALA A 11 -6.94 3.54 -3.38
N ASN A 12 -8.20 3.84 -3.72
CA ASN A 12 -9.06 2.89 -4.42
C ASN A 12 -8.46 2.51 -5.78
N GLY A 13 -8.70 1.28 -6.24
CA GLY A 13 -8.15 0.78 -7.50
C GLY A 13 -6.68 0.31 -7.44
N THR A 14 -5.99 0.54 -6.32
CA THR A 14 -4.61 0.05 -6.10
C THR A 14 -4.60 -1.24 -5.28
N PRO A 15 -3.54 -2.08 -5.31
CA PRO A 15 -3.39 -3.19 -4.38
C PRO A 15 -3.23 -2.75 -2.91
N TYR A 16 -3.18 -1.45 -2.64
CA TYR A 16 -3.02 -0.84 -1.33
C TYR A 16 -4.34 -0.41 -0.68
N HIS A 17 -5.45 -0.49 -1.43
CA HIS A 17 -6.74 0.03 -1.02
C HIS A 17 -7.18 -0.43 0.39
N HIS A 18 -7.78 0.51 1.14
CA HIS A 18 -8.18 0.36 2.55
C HIS A 18 -7.03 0.17 3.56
N GLY A 19 -5.79 -0.06 3.11
CA GLY A 19 -4.62 -0.13 3.98
C GLY A 19 -4.27 1.21 4.61
N LEU A 20 -3.52 1.15 5.71
CA LEU A 20 -2.84 2.29 6.31
C LEU A 20 -1.33 2.08 6.19
N PHE A 21 -0.61 3.12 5.77
CA PHE A 21 0.84 3.08 5.58
C PHE A 21 1.46 4.23 6.37
N PHE A 22 2.31 3.89 7.33
CA PHE A 22 2.93 4.85 8.24
C PHE A 22 4.37 5.15 7.82
N PHE A 23 4.70 6.44 7.83
CA PHE A 23 6.02 6.96 7.51
C PHE A 23 6.44 7.94 8.60
N ASP A 24 7.67 7.81 9.09
CA ASP A 24 8.30 8.82 9.93
C ASP A 24 9.23 9.67 9.07
N MET A 25 9.10 10.99 9.15
CA MET A 25 9.93 11.96 8.43
C MET A 25 10.72 12.78 9.45
N GLN A 26 12.03 12.60 9.46
CA GLN A 26 12.95 13.39 10.26
C GLN A 26 13.55 14.51 9.42
N LEU A 27 13.45 15.75 9.89
CA LEU A 27 14.14 16.91 9.33
C LEU A 27 15.56 16.94 9.92
N PRO A 28 16.62 16.69 9.14
CA PRO A 28 17.98 16.76 9.65
C PRO A 28 18.33 18.21 10.06
N PRO A 29 19.39 18.42 10.87
CA PRO A 29 19.86 19.77 11.21
C PRO A 29 20.22 20.64 9.99
N SER A 30 20.54 19.99 8.85
CA SER A 30 20.82 20.64 7.58
C SER A 30 19.59 20.87 6.70
N TYR A 31 18.36 20.62 7.19
CA TYR A 31 17.16 20.94 6.43
C TYR A 31 16.97 22.46 6.31
N PRO A 32 16.65 23.02 5.13
CA PRO A 32 16.26 22.34 3.88
C PRO A 32 17.40 22.07 2.89
N ASP A 33 18.66 22.35 3.22
CA ASP A 33 19.81 22.07 2.34
C ASP A 33 19.97 20.57 2.03
N ALA A 34 19.56 19.70 2.96
CA ALA A 34 19.38 18.27 2.73
C ALA A 34 17.90 17.86 2.80
N PRO A 35 17.47 16.79 2.08
CA PRO A 35 16.11 16.27 2.15
C PRO A 35 15.76 15.71 3.54
N PRO A 36 14.47 15.55 3.86
CA PRO A 36 14.06 14.80 5.05
C PRO A 36 14.50 13.34 4.95
N GLN A 37 14.80 12.72 6.08
CA GLN A 37 14.98 11.27 6.16
C GLN A 37 13.62 10.62 6.37
N VAL A 38 13.26 9.65 5.53
CA VAL A 38 11.94 8.99 5.58
C VAL A 38 12.10 7.52 5.92
N TYR A 39 11.36 7.06 6.91
CA TYR A 39 11.30 5.67 7.35
C TYR A 39 9.88 5.12 7.20
N TYR A 40 9.72 4.07 6.41
CA TYR A 40 8.48 3.32 6.27
C TYR A 40 8.37 2.22 7.33
N HIS A 41 7.24 2.16 8.02
CA HIS A 41 6.92 1.07 8.96
C HIS A 41 6.57 -0.21 8.20
N SER A 42 7.61 -0.93 7.75
CA SER A 42 7.49 -2.07 6.84
C SER A 42 6.96 -3.36 7.47
N PHE A 43 7.13 -3.52 8.78
CA PHE A 43 6.95 -4.80 9.49
C PHE A 43 7.78 -5.96 8.90
N GLY A 44 8.90 -5.65 8.24
CA GLY A 44 9.73 -6.63 7.53
C GLY A 44 9.12 -7.13 6.21
N LEU A 45 8.12 -6.43 5.67
CA LEU A 45 7.47 -6.77 4.40
C LEU A 45 8.00 -5.91 3.25
N ARG A 46 8.27 -6.53 2.10
CA ARG A 46 8.59 -5.82 0.85
C ARG A 46 7.34 -5.58 0.02
N LEU A 47 6.62 -4.52 0.35
CA LEU A 47 5.30 -4.21 -0.22
C LEU A 47 5.36 -3.66 -1.66
N ASN A 48 6.44 -2.95 -1.99
CA ASN A 48 6.64 -2.24 -3.26
C ASN A 48 8.15 -2.24 -3.58
N PRO A 49 8.58 -2.16 -4.85
CA PRO A 49 10.02 -2.10 -5.18
C PRO A 49 10.73 -0.94 -4.49
N ASN A 50 10.03 0.18 -4.25
CA ASN A 50 10.55 1.36 -3.57
C ASN A 50 10.30 1.39 -2.05
N LEU A 51 9.68 0.35 -1.46
CA LEU A 51 9.45 0.23 -0.02
C LEU A 51 10.11 -1.03 0.51
N TYR A 52 11.29 -0.85 1.11
CA TYR A 52 12.16 -1.95 1.51
C TYR A 52 11.71 -2.53 2.86
N GLU A 53 12.09 -3.79 3.10
CA GLU A 53 11.86 -4.48 4.39
C GLU A 53 12.56 -3.75 5.55
N SER A 54 13.68 -3.07 5.28
CA SER A 54 14.40 -2.22 6.23
C SER A 54 13.64 -0.96 6.65
N GLY A 55 12.58 -0.59 5.92
CA GLY A 55 11.89 0.69 6.04
C GLY A 55 12.48 1.79 5.16
N THR A 56 13.50 1.51 4.35
CA THR A 56 14.03 2.47 3.36
C THR A 56 12.96 2.78 2.31
N VAL A 57 12.77 4.07 2.03
CA VAL A 57 11.90 4.57 0.95
C VAL A 57 12.77 5.07 -0.18
N CYS A 58 12.60 4.53 -1.38
CA CYS A 58 13.30 4.97 -2.58
C CYS A 58 12.50 6.05 -3.29
N LEU A 59 13.05 7.25 -3.34
CA LEU A 59 12.51 8.38 -4.09
C LEU A 59 13.65 9.33 -4.44
N SER A 60 13.67 9.85 -5.66
CA SER A 60 14.68 10.81 -6.13
C SER A 60 14.74 12.06 -5.25
N LEU A 61 13.58 12.56 -4.82
CA LEU A 61 13.45 13.67 -3.85
C LEU A 61 14.08 13.38 -2.47
N LEU A 62 14.41 12.13 -2.17
CA LEU A 62 15.06 11.72 -0.91
C LEU A 62 16.52 11.33 -1.12
N ASN A 63 17.06 11.50 -2.34
CA ASN A 63 18.40 11.05 -2.75
C ASN A 63 18.62 9.53 -2.54
N THR A 64 17.53 8.74 -2.57
CA THR A 64 17.56 7.27 -2.39
C THR A 64 17.19 6.52 -3.67
N PHE A 65 16.96 7.23 -4.77
CA PHE A 65 16.70 6.69 -6.10
C PHE A 65 17.28 7.65 -7.16
N GLY A 66 17.55 7.14 -8.36
CA GLY A 66 18.00 7.99 -9.47
C GLY A 66 16.92 8.98 -9.90
N GLY A 67 17.32 10.17 -10.34
CA GLY A 67 16.42 11.18 -10.89
C GLY A 67 17.19 12.34 -11.50
N GLU A 68 16.52 13.15 -12.29
CA GLU A 68 17.11 14.28 -13.02
C GLU A 68 16.37 15.60 -12.78
N GLY A 69 17.11 16.71 -12.85
CA GLY A 69 16.54 18.05 -12.80
C GLY A 69 15.63 18.28 -11.59
N THR A 70 14.35 18.52 -11.84
CA THR A 70 13.34 18.84 -10.81
C THR A 70 12.87 17.63 -10.00
N GLU A 71 13.31 16.42 -10.34
CA GLU A 71 13.02 15.20 -9.56
C GLU A 71 13.90 15.09 -8.32
N VAL A 72 15.08 15.72 -8.33
CA VAL A 72 16.04 15.69 -7.23
C VAL A 72 15.69 16.79 -6.21
N TRP A 73 15.99 16.54 -4.94
CA TRP A 73 15.74 17.52 -3.87
C TRP A 73 16.41 18.87 -4.15
N SER A 74 15.65 19.94 -4.00
CA SER A 74 16.11 21.32 -4.05
C SER A 74 15.69 22.05 -2.79
N SER A 75 16.66 22.66 -2.09
CA SER A 75 16.39 23.43 -0.87
C SER A 75 15.52 24.67 -1.09
N THR A 76 15.37 25.11 -2.35
CA THR A 76 14.63 26.32 -2.73
C THR A 76 13.22 26.03 -3.25
N THR A 77 12.99 24.86 -3.86
CA THR A 77 11.74 24.55 -4.56
C THR A 77 11.02 23.31 -4.04
N SER A 78 11.74 22.37 -3.40
CA SER A 78 11.12 21.14 -2.89
C SER A 78 10.41 21.38 -1.57
N SER A 79 9.44 20.52 -1.26
CA SER A 79 8.67 20.60 -0.02
C SER A 79 8.34 19.22 0.55
N LEU A 80 8.00 19.17 1.84
CA LEU A 80 7.51 17.94 2.47
C LEU A 80 6.21 17.45 1.82
N LEU A 81 5.35 18.37 1.37
CA LEU A 81 4.13 18.02 0.63
C LEU A 81 4.47 17.29 -0.67
N GLN A 82 5.49 17.76 -1.40
CA GLN A 82 5.96 17.09 -2.62
C GLN A 82 6.38 15.65 -2.33
N VAL A 83 7.15 15.41 -1.26
CA VAL A 83 7.54 14.05 -0.84
C VAL A 83 6.31 13.18 -0.55
N VAL A 84 5.34 13.70 0.22
CA VAL A 84 4.10 12.98 0.57
C VAL A 84 3.31 12.61 -0.70
N VAL A 85 3.09 13.57 -1.59
CA VAL A 85 2.33 13.37 -2.84
C VAL A 85 3.07 12.43 -3.78
N SER A 86 4.40 12.51 -3.86
CA SER A 86 5.21 11.59 -4.65
C SER A 86 5.11 10.15 -4.15
N ILE A 87 5.10 9.91 -2.83
CA ILE A 87 4.87 8.55 -2.30
C ILE A 87 3.47 8.06 -2.68
N GLN A 88 2.44 8.91 -2.57
CA GLN A 88 1.07 8.50 -2.93
C GLN A 88 0.92 8.20 -4.43
N GLY A 89 1.48 9.05 -5.30
CA GLY A 89 1.29 8.96 -6.75
C GLY A 89 2.26 8.01 -7.45
N LEU A 90 3.52 7.96 -7.01
CA LEU A 90 4.58 7.18 -7.68
C LEU A 90 4.81 5.84 -6.99
N VAL A 91 4.66 5.74 -5.67
CA VAL A 91 4.94 4.50 -4.93
C VAL A 91 3.68 3.68 -4.72
N LEU A 92 2.63 4.27 -4.12
CA LEU A 92 1.39 3.58 -3.78
C LEU A 92 0.35 3.60 -4.93
N ASN A 93 0.79 3.31 -6.16
CA ASN A 93 -0.03 3.33 -7.38
C ASN A 93 -0.71 1.98 -7.71
N ASP A 94 -1.44 1.89 -8.83
CA ASP A 94 -2.20 0.70 -9.25
C ASP A 94 -1.37 -0.34 -10.04
N GLN A 95 -0.16 -0.01 -10.45
CA GLN A 95 0.75 -0.89 -11.18
C GLN A 95 2.17 -0.94 -10.59
N PRO A 96 2.32 -1.26 -9.28
CA PRO A 96 3.60 -1.19 -8.58
C PRO A 96 4.69 -2.14 -9.09
N TYR A 97 4.35 -3.11 -9.94
CA TYR A 97 5.36 -3.92 -10.65
C TYR A 97 6.33 -3.07 -11.47
N TYR A 98 5.83 -2.01 -12.12
CA TYR A 98 6.64 -1.16 -12.99
C TYR A 98 7.47 -0.11 -12.23
N ASN A 99 7.34 -0.06 -10.90
CA ASN A 99 8.19 0.77 -10.05
C ASN A 99 9.62 0.22 -9.90
N GLU A 100 9.84 -1.03 -10.30
CA GLU A 100 11.18 -1.62 -10.35
C GLU A 100 12.02 -0.93 -11.43
N ALA A 101 13.31 -0.76 -11.15
CA ALA A 101 14.22 -0.17 -12.12
C ALA A 101 14.19 -0.95 -13.44
N ASP A 102 14.27 -0.23 -14.56
CA ASP A 102 14.24 -0.74 -15.93
C ASP A 102 12.91 -1.38 -16.40
N TYR A 103 11.90 -1.51 -15.53
CA TYR A 103 10.64 -2.17 -15.88
C TYR A 103 9.67 -1.24 -16.62
N GLU A 104 9.93 0.06 -16.70
CA GLU A 104 9.16 0.99 -17.54
C GLU A 104 9.13 0.53 -19.00
N THR A 105 10.23 -0.06 -19.48
CA THR A 105 10.31 -0.61 -20.84
C THR A 105 9.38 -1.80 -21.07
N LEU A 106 8.81 -2.40 -20.01
CA LEU A 106 7.87 -3.52 -20.08
C LEU A 106 6.41 -3.07 -20.15
N VAL A 107 6.13 -1.77 -19.97
CA VAL A 107 4.78 -1.23 -20.07
C VAL A 107 4.21 -1.50 -21.47
N GLY A 108 2.99 -2.05 -21.53
CA GLY A 108 2.32 -2.42 -22.78
C GLY A 108 2.84 -3.71 -23.43
N LYS A 109 3.90 -4.34 -22.89
CA LYS A 109 4.40 -5.63 -23.40
C LYS A 109 3.67 -6.79 -22.74
N LEU A 110 3.51 -7.88 -23.48
CA LEU A 110 2.86 -9.12 -22.99
C LEU A 110 3.54 -9.66 -21.73
N GLU A 111 4.87 -9.62 -21.69
CA GLU A 111 5.66 -10.03 -20.52
C GLU A 111 5.36 -9.18 -19.28
N GLY A 112 5.34 -7.84 -19.43
CA GLY A 112 5.00 -6.93 -18.34
C GLY A 112 3.60 -7.21 -17.79
N HIS A 113 2.62 -7.35 -18.67
CA HIS A 113 1.25 -7.70 -18.26
C HIS A 113 1.16 -9.04 -17.53
N ARG A 114 1.91 -10.05 -17.97
CA ARG A 114 1.92 -11.38 -17.35
C ARG A 114 2.46 -11.34 -15.91
N ASN A 115 3.46 -10.50 -15.65
CA ASN A 115 4.12 -10.42 -14.35
C ASN A 115 3.48 -9.39 -13.40
N ALA A 116 2.87 -8.34 -13.94
CA ALA A 116 2.21 -7.29 -13.14
C ALA A 116 1.01 -7.83 -12.35
N LEU A 117 0.24 -8.77 -12.92
CA LEU A 117 -0.91 -9.37 -12.24
C LEU A 117 -0.51 -10.09 -10.93
N PRO A 118 0.36 -11.12 -10.94
CA PRO A 118 0.76 -11.80 -9.70
C PRO A 118 1.48 -10.87 -8.72
N TYR A 119 2.18 -9.84 -9.21
CA TYR A 119 2.77 -8.82 -8.34
C TYR A 119 1.69 -8.05 -7.57
N ASN A 120 0.64 -7.56 -8.25
CA ASN A 120 -0.46 -6.85 -7.62
C ASN A 120 -1.23 -7.72 -6.63
N GLU A 121 -1.46 -8.99 -6.96
CA GLU A 121 -2.09 -9.96 -6.05
C GLU A 121 -1.26 -10.15 -4.78
N ASN A 122 0.07 -10.30 -4.91
CA ASN A 122 0.97 -10.40 -3.77
C ASN A 122 1.04 -9.10 -2.95
N ALA A 123 1.10 -7.93 -3.61
CA ALA A 123 1.07 -6.63 -2.94
C ALA A 123 -0.22 -6.46 -2.12
N TYR A 124 -1.37 -6.92 -2.63
CA TYR A 124 -2.62 -6.93 -1.88
C TYR A 124 -2.58 -7.85 -0.65
N LEU A 125 -2.04 -9.07 -0.79
CA LEU A 125 -1.84 -9.97 0.35
C LEU A 125 -0.94 -9.35 1.43
N LEU A 126 0.13 -8.66 1.02
CA LEU A 126 1.02 -7.95 1.93
C LEU A 126 0.32 -6.76 2.59
N THR A 127 -0.53 -6.03 1.86
CA THR A 127 -1.40 -4.98 2.44
C THR A 127 -2.30 -5.56 3.54
N LEU A 128 -2.93 -6.71 3.33
CA LEU A 128 -3.72 -7.38 4.36
C LEU A 128 -2.88 -7.78 5.59
N ARG A 129 -1.64 -8.25 5.39
CA ARG A 129 -0.72 -8.54 6.50
C ARG A 129 -0.35 -7.27 7.26
N THR A 130 -0.09 -6.16 6.57
CA THR A 130 0.15 -4.85 7.19
C THR A 130 -1.03 -4.43 8.07
N MET A 131 -2.28 -4.63 7.63
CA MET A 131 -3.47 -4.37 8.47
C MET A 131 -3.43 -5.19 9.77
N GLN A 132 -3.14 -6.49 9.68
CA GLN A 132 -3.04 -7.34 10.86
C GLN A 132 -1.91 -6.92 11.81
N HIS A 133 -0.75 -6.50 11.27
CA HIS A 133 0.35 -5.97 12.08
C HIS A 133 -0.06 -4.69 12.81
N LEU A 134 -0.73 -3.75 12.11
CA LEU A 134 -1.20 -2.50 12.69
C LEU A 134 -2.28 -2.71 13.75
N LEU A 135 -3.19 -3.66 13.57
CA LEU A 135 -4.20 -4.00 14.58
C LEU A 135 -3.57 -4.59 15.84
N ARG A 136 -2.50 -5.38 15.71
CA ARG A 136 -1.79 -5.97 16.86
C ARG A 136 -0.83 -5.01 17.54
N ARG A 137 -0.16 -4.15 16.77
CA ARG A 137 0.90 -3.24 17.21
C ARG A 137 0.79 -1.89 16.49
N PRO A 138 -0.25 -1.10 16.79
CA PRO A 138 -0.41 0.23 16.21
C PRO A 138 0.77 1.14 16.62
N PRO A 139 1.19 2.09 15.77
CA PRO A 139 2.17 3.10 16.16
C PRO A 139 1.66 3.93 17.33
N ARG A 140 2.55 4.23 18.29
CA ARG A 140 2.20 4.98 19.50
C ARG A 140 1.48 6.30 19.16
N GLY A 141 0.35 6.55 19.80
CA GLY A 141 -0.51 7.73 19.59
C GLY A 141 -1.50 7.60 18.42
N PHE A 142 -1.49 6.48 17.70
CA PHE A 142 -2.40 6.19 16.58
C PHE A 142 -3.30 4.98 16.85
N GLU A 143 -3.33 4.47 18.08
CA GLU A 143 -4.08 3.28 18.47
C GLU A 143 -5.57 3.40 18.09
N GLU A 144 -6.23 4.46 18.55
CA GLU A 144 -7.65 4.70 18.24
C GLU A 144 -7.88 5.07 16.77
N PHE A 145 -6.93 5.76 16.12
CA PHE A 145 -7.03 6.07 14.69
C PHE A 145 -7.04 4.80 13.83
N VAL A 146 -6.09 3.89 14.09
CA VAL A 146 -6.00 2.59 13.41
C VAL A 146 -7.26 1.77 13.66
N LYS A 147 -7.69 1.69 14.93
CA LYS A 147 -8.90 0.95 15.32
C LYS A 147 -10.14 1.48 14.63
N GLU A 148 -10.37 2.80 14.64
CA GLU A 148 -11.54 3.42 14.04
C GLU A 148 -11.55 3.29 12.51
N HIS A 149 -10.39 3.45 11.86
CA HIS A 149 -10.27 3.24 10.42
C HIS A 149 -10.70 1.82 10.03
N PHE A 150 -10.15 0.80 10.70
CA PHE A 150 -10.47 -0.60 10.39
C PHE A 150 -11.86 -1.03 10.88
N ARG A 151 -12.42 -0.39 11.91
CA ARG A 151 -13.82 -0.58 12.30
C ARG A 151 -14.76 -0.21 11.16
N ARG A 152 -14.51 0.92 10.49
CA ARG A 152 -15.33 1.39 9.35
C ARG A 152 -15.02 0.64 8.06
N ARG A 153 -13.76 0.24 7.86
CA ARG A 153 -13.29 -0.34 6.60
C ARG A 153 -13.30 -1.87 6.56
N GLY A 154 -13.37 -2.54 7.71
CA GLY A 154 -13.23 -4.00 7.84
C GLY A 154 -14.18 -4.78 6.94
N LYS A 155 -15.48 -4.43 6.90
CA LYS A 155 -16.45 -5.08 6.00
C LYS A 155 -16.09 -4.98 4.52
N PHE A 156 -15.52 -3.85 4.09
CA PHE A 156 -15.13 -3.67 2.69
C PHE A 156 -13.90 -4.53 2.35
N VAL A 157 -12.94 -4.63 3.28
CA VAL A 157 -11.78 -5.52 3.14
C VAL A 157 -12.24 -6.98 3.04
N LEU A 158 -13.11 -7.44 3.93
CA LEU A 158 -13.65 -8.81 3.89
C LEU A 158 -14.46 -9.07 2.62
N ARG A 159 -15.26 -8.10 2.17
CA ARG A 159 -15.99 -8.20 0.91
C ARG A 159 -15.05 -8.39 -0.28
N THR A 160 -14.00 -7.60 -0.41
CA THR A 160 -13.02 -7.77 -1.49
C THR A 160 -12.38 -9.15 -1.44
N CYS A 161 -11.96 -9.61 -0.26
CA CYS A 161 -11.39 -10.94 -0.09
C CYS A 161 -12.39 -12.04 -0.51
N ASN A 162 -13.67 -11.93 -0.11
CA ASN A 162 -14.69 -12.92 -0.43
C ASN A 162 -15.01 -12.95 -1.93
N VAL A 163 -15.07 -11.79 -2.58
CA VAL A 163 -15.24 -11.69 -4.04
C VAL A 163 -14.12 -12.44 -4.77
N TRP A 164 -12.86 -12.27 -4.32
CA TRP A 164 -11.71 -12.96 -4.89
C TRP A 164 -11.75 -14.48 -4.63
N LEU A 165 -12.20 -14.89 -3.44
CA LEU A 165 -12.38 -16.31 -3.09
C LEU A 165 -13.45 -17.01 -3.93
N GLN A 166 -14.58 -16.35 -4.17
CA GLN A 166 -15.70 -16.87 -4.95
C GLN A 166 -15.44 -16.82 -6.46
N GLY A 167 -14.36 -16.14 -6.90
CA GLY A 167 -14.06 -15.94 -8.31
C GLY A 167 -15.01 -14.97 -9.02
N ASN A 168 -15.78 -14.21 -8.26
CA ASN A 168 -16.71 -13.21 -8.79
C ASN A 168 -15.99 -11.87 -9.00
N VAL A 169 -16.51 -11.04 -9.90
CA VAL A 169 -15.96 -9.71 -10.21
C VAL A 169 -16.53 -8.70 -9.21
N VAL A 170 -15.69 -7.77 -8.73
CA VAL A 170 -16.18 -6.61 -7.98
C VAL A 170 -16.97 -5.75 -8.97
N ASP A 171 -18.27 -5.58 -8.71
CA ASP A 171 -19.13 -4.68 -9.47
C ASP A 171 -18.66 -3.23 -9.21
N ASP A 172 -17.79 -2.73 -10.08
CA ASP A 172 -17.44 -1.32 -10.16
C ASP A 172 -18.30 -0.72 -11.28
N ALA A 173 -19.11 0.29 -10.96
CA ALA A 173 -20.15 0.85 -11.83
C ALA A 173 -19.61 1.50 -13.13
N HIS A 174 -18.28 1.49 -13.32
CA HIS A 174 -17.57 2.06 -14.47
C HIS A 174 -16.69 1.05 -15.22
N ALA A 175 -16.77 -0.25 -14.94
CA ALA A 175 -15.90 -1.25 -15.57
C ALA A 175 -16.43 -1.74 -16.94
N THR A 176 -15.55 -1.76 -17.96
CA THR A 176 -15.84 -2.29 -19.31
C THR A 176 -15.80 -3.83 -19.36
N GLU A 177 -16.33 -4.42 -20.43
CA GLU A 177 -16.43 -5.89 -20.59
C GLU A 177 -15.12 -6.66 -20.46
N ALA A 178 -13.97 -6.04 -20.75
CA ALA A 178 -12.65 -6.65 -20.58
C ALA A 178 -12.25 -6.82 -19.09
N THR A 179 -12.83 -6.03 -18.20
CA THR A 179 -12.60 -6.09 -16.75
C THR A 179 -13.41 -7.21 -16.07
N ARG A 180 -14.45 -7.74 -16.76
CA ARG A 180 -15.38 -8.77 -16.24
C ARG A 180 -14.79 -10.19 -16.09
N LYS A 181 -13.49 -10.38 -16.33
CA LYS A 181 -12.83 -11.71 -16.21
C LYS A 181 -11.44 -11.64 -15.56
N ARG A 182 -11.22 -10.80 -14.54
CA ARG A 182 -10.04 -10.99 -13.69
C ARG A 182 -10.27 -12.14 -12.71
N SER A 183 -10.03 -13.36 -13.21
CA SER A 183 -9.91 -14.56 -12.40
C SER A 183 -8.76 -14.38 -11.41
N CYS A 184 -9.07 -14.36 -10.11
CA CYS A 184 -8.09 -14.52 -9.03
C CYS A 184 -7.18 -15.74 -9.33
N SER A 185 -5.86 -15.58 -9.22
CA SER A 185 -4.94 -16.72 -9.36
C SER A 185 -5.20 -17.78 -8.29
N ALA A 186 -4.83 -19.03 -8.57
CA ALA A 186 -4.98 -20.12 -7.60
C ALA A 186 -4.14 -19.87 -6.33
N GLY A 187 -2.96 -19.27 -6.48
CA GLY A 187 -2.07 -18.96 -5.36
C GLY A 187 -2.64 -17.89 -4.44
N LEU A 188 -3.20 -16.84 -5.02
CA LEU A 188 -3.90 -15.79 -4.28
C LEU A 188 -5.11 -16.35 -3.52
N ARG A 189 -5.92 -17.19 -4.18
CA ARG A 189 -7.10 -17.81 -3.55
C ARG A 189 -6.70 -18.62 -2.33
N LEU A 190 -5.68 -19.46 -2.47
CA LEU A 190 -5.14 -20.27 -1.38
C LEU A 190 -4.64 -19.40 -0.21
N ALA A 191 -3.90 -18.34 -0.52
CA ALA A 191 -3.40 -17.41 0.50
C ALA A 191 -4.53 -16.70 1.24
N LEU A 192 -5.57 -16.24 0.53
CA LEU A 192 -6.75 -15.61 1.13
C LEU A 192 -7.51 -16.58 2.01
N THR A 193 -7.71 -17.84 1.60
CA THR A 193 -8.37 -18.86 2.43
C THR A 193 -7.66 -19.01 3.78
N ASN A 194 -6.33 -18.98 3.79
CA ASN A 194 -5.54 -19.10 5.01
C ASN A 194 -5.56 -17.83 5.88
N MET A 195 -5.65 -16.64 5.25
CA MET A 195 -5.63 -15.35 5.96
C MET A 195 -7.00 -14.92 6.48
N MET A 196 -8.08 -15.33 5.81
CA MET A 196 -9.44 -14.86 6.08
C MET A 196 -9.88 -15.05 7.53
N PRO A 197 -9.71 -16.24 8.18
CA PRO A 197 -10.16 -16.43 9.55
C PRO A 197 -9.49 -15.47 10.53
N SER A 198 -8.18 -15.21 10.35
CA SER A 198 -7.44 -14.30 11.22
C SER A 198 -7.78 -12.83 10.97
N LEU A 199 -8.08 -12.44 9.73
CA LEU A 199 -8.57 -11.09 9.41
C LEU A 199 -9.94 -10.83 10.02
N MET A 200 -10.86 -11.78 9.86
CA MET A 200 -12.20 -11.69 10.44
C MET A 200 -12.14 -11.56 11.95
N ALA A 201 -11.39 -12.44 12.63
CA ALA A 201 -11.22 -12.36 14.09
C ALA A 201 -10.69 -10.99 14.53
N ALA A 202 -9.66 -10.46 13.84
CA ALA A 202 -9.08 -9.16 14.18
C ALA A 202 -10.06 -7.99 13.97
N PHE A 203 -10.90 -8.03 12.93
CA PHE A 203 -11.92 -7.00 12.69
C PHE A 203 -13.11 -7.13 13.66
N THR A 204 -13.54 -8.34 14.01
CA THR A 204 -14.59 -8.56 15.02
C THR A 204 -14.12 -8.08 16.40
N GLU A 205 -12.86 -8.34 16.79
CA GLU A 205 -12.30 -7.91 18.07
C GLU A 205 -12.36 -6.39 18.28
N ILE A 206 -12.18 -5.60 17.22
CA ILE A 206 -12.26 -4.14 17.29
C ILE A 206 -13.70 -3.59 17.14
N GLY A 207 -14.68 -4.47 16.93
CA GLY A 207 -16.09 -4.15 16.72
C GLY A 207 -16.39 -3.61 15.32
N ALA A 208 -15.73 -4.12 14.28
CA ALA A 208 -16.02 -3.73 12.89
C ALA A 208 -17.44 -4.14 12.48
N GLU A 209 -18.21 -3.17 11.98
CA GLU A 209 -19.62 -3.36 11.63
C GLU A 209 -19.78 -4.20 10.36
N GLY A 210 -20.74 -5.13 10.34
CA GLY A 210 -21.09 -5.92 9.14
C GLY A 210 -20.09 -7.03 8.79
N CYS A 211 -19.14 -7.35 9.67
CA CYS A 211 -18.25 -8.49 9.48
C CYS A 211 -18.95 -9.85 9.68
N GLU A 212 -20.09 -9.86 10.38
CA GLU A 212 -20.93 -11.05 10.63
C GLU A 212 -21.42 -11.71 9.31
N GLU A 213 -21.55 -10.92 8.23
CA GLU A 213 -22.03 -11.38 6.92
C GLU A 213 -21.07 -12.36 6.21
N PHE A 214 -19.86 -12.51 6.72
CA PHE A 214 -18.80 -13.32 6.12
C PHE A 214 -18.45 -14.58 6.95
N GLN A 215 -19.18 -14.82 8.06
CA GLN A 215 -19.04 -16.01 8.93
C GLN A 215 -19.55 -17.29 8.30
#